data_AF-A0A3E0VPM1-F1
#
_entry.id   AF-A0A3E0VPM1-F1
#
_cell.length_a   1.000
_cell.length_b   1.000
_cell.length_c   1.000
_cell.angle_alpha   90.00
_cell.angle_beta   90.00
_cell.angle_gamma   90.00
#
_symmetry.space_group_name_H-M   'P 1'
#
loop_
_entity.id
_entity.type
_entity.pdbx_description
1 polymer ?
#
loop_
_entity_poly.entity_id
_entity_poly.type
_entity_poly.pdbx_seq_one_letter_code
_entity_poly.pdbx_strand_id
1 'polypeptide(L)'
;MTATSVWQRGRAVDPRAPEFRDGGQNIDVRGAGRGVLRRAGLEDAVRAANTGEVGTRFLGAGGRVVADFPVRASESGGATAELEILRGR
;
A
#
# COMPACT_ATOMS: atom_id res chain seq x y z
N MET A 1 -32.59 -17.31 5.25
CA MET A 1 -31.83 -17.35 3.98
C MET A 1 -30.57 -16.53 4.19
N THR A 2 -29.43 -17.19 4.35
CA THR A 2 -28.14 -16.56 4.63
C THR A 2 -27.37 -16.46 3.32
N ALA A 3 -27.24 -15.24 2.79
CA ALA A 3 -26.46 -15.00 1.58
C ALA A 3 -24.96 -15.08 1.91
N THR A 4 -24.34 -16.19 1.51
CA THR A 4 -22.89 -16.40 1.55
C THR A 4 -22.29 -15.70 0.34
N SER A 5 -21.41 -14.72 0.56
CA SER A 5 -20.75 -13.97 -0.52
C SER A 5 -19.71 -14.82 -1.23
N VAL A 6 -19.97 -15.10 -2.51
CA VAL A 6 -19.01 -15.68 -3.46
C VAL A 6 -18.13 -14.56 -4.00
N TRP A 7 -16.84 -14.57 -3.64
CA TRP A 7 -15.77 -14.03 -4.48
C TRP A 7 -14.53 -14.90 -4.31
N GLN A 8 -14.54 -16.06 -4.96
CA GLN A 8 -13.31 -16.80 -5.23
C GLN A 8 -13.26 -17.18 -6.71
N ARG A 9 -12.17 -16.69 -7.33
CA ARG A 9 -11.59 -17.03 -8.65
C ARG A 9 -12.33 -16.55 -9.92
N GLY A 10 -11.70 -15.58 -10.61
CA GLY A 10 -11.82 -15.46 -12.07
C GLY A 10 -12.70 -14.33 -12.63
N ARG A 11 -12.60 -13.12 -12.05
CA ARG A 11 -13.12 -11.79 -12.47
C ARG A 11 -14.62 -11.65 -12.80
N ALA A 12 -15.28 -10.71 -12.12
CA ALA A 12 -16.21 -9.80 -12.79
C ALA A 12 -16.12 -8.41 -12.14
N VAL A 13 -15.91 -7.39 -12.98
CA VAL A 13 -15.79 -5.97 -12.62
C VAL A 13 -16.94 -5.23 -13.27
N ASP A 14 -17.68 -4.45 -12.48
CA ASP A 14 -18.09 -3.11 -12.88
C ASP A 14 -18.43 -2.30 -11.62
N PRO A 15 -17.54 -1.40 -11.18
CA PRO A 15 -17.95 -0.32 -10.27
C PRO A 15 -18.09 1.04 -11.00
N ARG A 16 -18.44 1.02 -12.29
CA ARG A 16 -18.49 2.02 -13.40
C ARG A 16 -17.27 2.11 -14.33
N ALA A 17 -16.48 1.05 -14.46
CA ALA A 17 -15.41 0.95 -15.47
C ALA A 17 -15.35 -0.48 -15.99
N PRO A 18 -15.15 -0.69 -17.31
CA PRO A 18 -15.20 -2.03 -17.90
C PRO A 18 -14.02 -2.92 -17.48
N GLU A 19 -12.98 -2.33 -16.89
CA GLU A 19 -11.72 -3.00 -16.57
C GLU A 19 -11.13 -2.51 -15.24
N PHE A 20 -10.23 -3.31 -14.68
CA PHE A 20 -9.42 -2.88 -13.55
C PHE A 20 -8.47 -1.76 -13.97
N ARG A 21 -8.13 -0.89 -13.01
CA ARG A 21 -7.13 0.15 -13.27
C ARG A 21 -5.75 -0.39 -12.98
N ASP A 22 -4.92 -0.44 -14.01
CA ASP A 22 -3.52 -0.91 -13.93
C ASP A 22 -2.55 0.15 -13.40
N GLY A 23 -3.07 1.31 -12.99
CA GLY A 23 -2.26 2.41 -12.46
C GLY A 23 -3.02 3.27 -11.44
N GLY A 24 -2.28 4.18 -10.82
CA GLY A 24 -2.76 5.10 -9.80
C GLY A 24 -1.61 5.58 -8.92
N GLN A 25 -1.96 6.34 -7.90
CA GLN A 25 -1.00 6.70 -6.85
C GLN A 25 -0.69 5.49 -5.97
N ASN A 26 0.44 5.53 -5.28
CA ASN A 26 0.81 4.55 -4.27
C ASN A 26 -0.27 4.45 -3.19
N ILE A 27 -0.37 3.28 -2.56
CA ILE A 27 -1.31 3.00 -1.49
C ILE A 27 -0.54 2.63 -0.22
N ASP A 28 -0.76 3.41 0.82
CA ASP A 28 -0.23 3.20 2.16
C ASP A 28 -1.20 2.39 3.02
N VAL A 29 -0.71 1.32 3.65
CA VAL A 29 -1.45 0.56 4.66
C VAL A 29 -0.76 0.70 6.01
N ARG A 30 -1.48 1.28 6.97
CA ARG A 30 -1.00 1.56 8.35
C ARG A 30 -1.98 1.06 9.40
N GLY A 31 -1.48 0.79 10.61
CA GLY A 31 -2.30 0.53 11.80
C GLY A 31 -3.38 -0.53 11.59
N ALA A 32 -4.65 -0.17 11.83
CA ALA A 32 -5.79 -1.09 11.73
C ALA A 32 -5.94 -1.74 10.34
N GLY A 33 -5.51 -1.07 9.27
CA GLY A 33 -5.53 -1.61 7.91
C GLY A 33 -4.67 -2.86 7.77
N ARG A 34 -3.51 -2.90 8.44
CA ARG A 34 -2.66 -4.10 8.51
C ARG A 34 -3.37 -5.25 9.22
N GLY A 35 -4.09 -4.95 10.29
CA GLY A 35 -4.93 -5.92 11.00
C GLY A 35 -6.03 -6.52 10.10
N VAL A 36 -6.61 -5.73 9.20
CA VAL A 36 -7.57 -6.21 8.20
C VAL A 36 -6.90 -7.13 7.19
N LEU A 37 -5.74 -6.76 6.63
CA LEU A 37 -5.00 -7.61 5.70
C LEU A 37 -4.63 -8.95 6.29
N ARG A 38 -4.20 -8.98 7.56
CA ARG A 38 -3.89 -10.22 8.27
C ARG A 38 -5.10 -11.12 8.39
N ARG A 39 -6.25 -10.59 8.82
CA ARG A 39 -7.50 -11.35 8.93
C ARG A 39 -8.01 -11.84 7.57
N ALA A 40 -7.72 -11.10 6.50
CA ALA A 40 -8.06 -11.49 5.14
C ALA A 40 -7.06 -12.49 4.51
N GLY A 41 -5.95 -12.82 5.18
CA GLY A 41 -4.90 -13.67 4.62
C GLY A 41 -4.11 -13.03 3.48
N LEU A 42 -4.11 -11.69 3.38
CA LEU A 42 -3.49 -10.92 2.30
C LEU A 42 -2.18 -10.22 2.71
N GLU A 43 -1.81 -10.27 4.00
CA GLU A 43 -0.64 -9.53 4.49
C GLU A 43 0.65 -9.92 3.75
N ASP A 44 0.89 -11.21 3.49
CA ASP A 44 2.09 -11.67 2.80
C ASP A 44 2.12 -11.27 1.32
N ALA A 45 0.96 -11.32 0.65
CA ALA A 45 0.84 -10.88 -0.75
C ALA A 45 1.13 -9.38 -0.89
N VAL A 46 0.57 -8.56 0.02
CA VAL A 46 0.84 -7.12 0.06
C VAL A 46 2.29 -6.82 0.42
N ARG A 47 2.88 -7.60 1.35
CA ARG A 47 4.30 -7.47 1.70
C ARG A 47 5.22 -7.80 0.52
N ALA A 48 4.87 -8.80 -0.28
CA ALA A 48 5.64 -9.14 -1.48
C ALA A 48 5.56 -8.06 -2.57
N ALA A 49 4.48 -7.27 -2.60
CA ALA A 49 4.27 -6.16 -3.53
C ALA A 49 4.77 -4.80 -3.01
N ASN A 50 5.47 -4.77 -1.87
CA ASN A 50 5.91 -3.53 -1.22
C ASN A 50 6.89 -2.74 -2.10
N THR A 51 6.81 -1.41 -2.11
CA THR A 51 7.70 -0.54 -2.89
C THR A 51 9.15 -0.58 -2.40
N GLY A 52 9.34 -0.91 -1.12
CA GLY A 52 10.66 -0.95 -0.50
C GLY A 52 11.23 0.44 -0.22
N GLU A 53 10.37 1.47 -0.09
CA GLU A 53 10.83 2.81 0.29
C GLU A 53 11.62 2.75 1.60
N VAL A 54 12.82 3.35 1.60
CA VAL A 54 13.76 3.34 2.73
C VAL A 54 13.79 4.65 3.50
N GLY A 55 12.99 5.63 3.08
CA GLY A 55 12.90 6.94 3.71
C GLY A 55 12.62 8.06 2.73
N THR A 56 12.38 9.24 3.27
CA THR A 56 12.05 10.44 2.51
C THR A 56 13.13 11.49 2.68
N ARG A 57 13.57 12.09 1.58
CA ARG A 57 14.60 13.13 1.58
C ARG A 57 14.13 14.39 0.87
N PHE A 58 14.30 15.52 1.52
CA PHE A 58 14.02 16.84 0.94
C PHE A 58 15.31 17.43 0.38
N LEU A 59 15.25 17.87 -0.88
CA LEU A 59 16.37 18.49 -1.57
C LEU A 59 16.09 19.99 -1.77
N GLY A 60 17.07 20.82 -1.45
CA GLY A 60 17.08 22.24 -1.78
C GLY A 60 17.64 22.49 -3.18
N ALA A 61 17.78 23.77 -3.53
CA ALA A 61 18.39 24.19 -4.79
C ALA A 61 19.79 23.53 -4.99
N GLY A 62 20.04 23.07 -6.22
CA GLY A 62 21.27 22.38 -6.59
C GLY A 62 21.36 20.92 -6.11
N GLY A 63 20.27 20.32 -5.64
CA GLY A 63 20.26 18.92 -5.18
C GLY A 63 20.84 18.72 -3.78
N ARG A 64 21.12 19.80 -3.02
CA ARG A 64 21.62 19.67 -1.64
C ARG A 64 20.55 19.05 -0.75
N VAL A 65 20.92 18.11 0.11
CA VAL A 65 19.99 17.55 1.10
C VAL A 65 19.72 18.60 2.17
N VAL A 66 18.45 18.93 2.40
CA VAL A 66 18.03 19.87 3.45
C VAL A 66 17.33 19.18 4.62
N ALA A 67 16.75 17.99 4.40
CA ALA A 67 16.24 17.12 5.45
C ALA A 67 16.23 15.66 4.98
N ASP A 68 16.45 14.72 5.91
CA ASP A 68 16.49 13.28 5.65
C ASP A 68 15.73 12.53 6.75
N PHE A 69 14.77 11.72 6.35
CA PHE A 69 13.88 10.94 7.21
C PHE A 69 13.94 9.47 6.79
N PRO A 70 14.99 8.73 7.19
CA PRO A 70 15.07 7.30 6.91
C PRO A 70 13.96 6.54 7.63
N VAL A 71 13.50 5.43 7.03
CA VAL A 71 12.61 4.49 7.72
C VAL A 71 13.34 3.99 8.96
N ARG A 72 12.79 4.35 10.12
CA ARG A 72 13.14 3.74 11.40
C ARG A 72 11.86 3.18 12.00
N ALA A 73 11.97 2.09 12.76
CA ALA A 73 10.90 1.69 13.64
C ALA A 73 10.72 2.80 14.69
N SER A 74 9.76 3.70 14.48
CA SER A 74 9.35 4.71 15.44
C SER A 74 7.92 4.46 15.85
N GLU A 75 7.59 4.82 17.10
CA GLU A 75 6.25 4.59 17.65
C GLU A 75 5.15 5.43 16.96
N SER A 76 5.52 6.50 16.26
CA SER A 76 4.60 7.39 15.56
C SER A 76 4.39 7.05 14.07
N GLY A 77 5.20 6.16 13.49
CA GLY A 77 5.27 5.95 12.04
C GLY A 77 5.98 7.10 11.32
N GLY A 78 6.93 6.78 10.44
CA GLY A 78 7.64 7.77 9.63
C GLY A 78 6.79 8.35 8.49
N ALA A 79 7.42 9.18 7.66
CA ALA A 79 6.83 9.65 6.41
C ALA A 79 6.41 8.47 5.50
N THR A 80 7.15 7.38 5.55
CA THR A 80 6.92 6.10 4.89
C THR A 80 5.92 5.22 5.65
N ALA A 81 5.06 4.50 4.93
CA ALA A 81 4.20 3.48 5.52
C ALA A 81 4.94 2.16 5.79
N GLU A 82 4.39 1.34 6.69
CA GLU A 82 4.88 -0.02 6.95
C GLU A 82 4.75 -0.93 5.72
N LEU A 83 3.65 -0.73 4.96
CA LEU A 83 3.36 -1.40 3.70
C LEU A 83 2.90 -0.31 2.73
N GLU A 84 3.70 -0.02 1.71
CA GLU A 84 3.29 0.81 0.57
C GLU A 84 3.32 -0.06 -0.69
N ILE A 85 2.27 -0.02 -1.49
CA ILE A 85 2.22 -0.76 -2.76
C ILE A 85 1.86 0.17 -3.92
N LEU A 86 2.33 -0.17 -5.12
CA LEU A 86 1.89 0.50 -6.33
C LEU A 86 0.49 0.02 -6.69
N ARG A 87 -0.44 0.96 -6.94
CA ARG A 87 -1.77 0.58 -7.39
C ARG A 87 -1.70 0.00 -8.81
N GLY A 88 -2.20 -1.23 -8.97
CA GLY A 88 -2.28 -1.91 -10.26
C GLY A 88 -1.11 -2.87 -10.55
N ARG A 89 -0.30 -3.22 -9.53
CA ARG A 89 0.71 -4.28 -9.59
C ARG A 89 0.43 -5.40 -8.61
#